data_AF-A0A497SM29-F1
#
_entry.id   AF-A0A497SM29-F1
#
_cell.length_a   1.000
_cell.length_b   1.000
_cell.length_c   1.000
_cell.angle_alpha   90.00
_cell.angle_beta   90.00
_cell.angle_gamma   90.00
#
_symmetry.space_group_name_H-M   'P 1'
#
loop_
_entity.id
_entity.type
_entity.pdbx_description
1 polymer ?
#
loop_
_entity_poly.entity_id
_entity_poly.type
_entity_poly.pdbx_seq_one_letter_code
_entity_poly.pdbx_strand_id
1 'polypeptide(L)'
;MIARVKGVMTTKDEEKGMRDMRKKNESEHKHLNTPLPNIEMMEGMKAGRRMRPKGVSAEVMDMTGNKENGKAGKGSSEPFPNVEGTLAELSEREITEILQARQQYERILEMARKYEEMLKTAEQKKKEIKPHVFKEIKEKYGMDEKEIRQAFKERERKKEILDIIINAIEKGGSKACEDKQFREYMDAWKRIRTIEKMTEEDVRKIAVFMDEARKYLEEKTAAKGKKEIHHTGRMNKETIEILKQIKENGGTIAWKELLKYGREELRLDTDTFNKRRWTLLSKGYIERDGTEVKLTPKGYARLEEEGY
;
A
#
# COMPACT_ATOMS: atom_id res chain seq x y z
N MET A 1 35.43 37.04 25.52
CA MET A 1 35.81 35.80 24.80
C MET A 1 35.32 34.61 25.62
N ILE A 2 34.97 33.50 24.97
CA ILE A 2 34.39 32.24 25.52
C ILE A 2 32.85 32.19 25.47
N ALA A 3 32.28 32.00 24.26
CA ALA A 3 30.96 31.42 24.02
C ALA A 3 30.80 31.06 22.53
N ARG A 4 31.62 30.14 21.99
CA ARG A 4 31.47 29.71 20.58
C ARG A 4 31.87 28.26 20.27
N VAL A 5 31.90 27.37 21.27
CA VAL A 5 32.41 26.00 21.07
C VAL A 5 31.40 24.88 21.37
N LYS A 6 30.21 25.16 21.94
CA LYS A 6 29.24 24.10 22.30
C LYS A 6 28.21 23.72 21.22
N GLY A 7 28.17 24.38 20.06
CA GLY A 7 27.16 24.13 19.02
C GLY A 7 27.57 23.20 17.88
N VAL A 8 28.81 22.69 17.85
CA VAL A 8 29.35 21.94 16.69
C VAL A 8 29.59 20.46 16.99
N MET A 9 29.57 20.03 18.26
CA MET A 9 29.76 18.62 18.62
C MET A 9 28.47 17.80 18.58
N THR A 10 27.30 18.40 18.79
CA THR A 10 26.01 17.67 18.79
C THR A 10 25.55 17.23 17.40
N THR A 11 25.94 17.94 16.34
CA THR A 11 25.51 17.61 14.96
C THR A 11 26.30 16.48 14.32
N LYS A 12 27.56 16.27 14.74
CA LYS A 12 28.41 15.19 14.18
C LYS A 12 28.03 13.80 14.70
N ASP A 13 27.58 13.70 15.94
CA ASP A 13 27.18 12.41 16.52
C ASP A 13 25.78 11.96 16.02
N GLU A 14 24.88 12.90 15.74
CA GLU A 14 23.58 12.62 15.10
C GLU A 14 23.73 12.20 13.63
N GLU A 15 24.64 12.83 12.86
CA GLU A 15 24.95 12.40 11.49
C GLU A 15 25.62 11.01 11.42
N LYS A 16 26.45 10.68 12.42
CA LYS A 16 27.09 9.36 12.52
C LYS A 16 26.06 8.27 12.86
N GLY A 17 25.13 8.55 13.77
CA GLY A 17 24.00 7.67 14.10
C GLY A 17 23.07 7.43 12.91
N MET A 18 22.77 8.45 12.10
CA MET A 18 21.95 8.29 10.90
C MET A 18 22.66 7.55 9.76
N ARG A 19 24.01 7.68 9.62
CA ARG A 19 24.78 6.88 8.65
C ARG A 19 24.83 5.40 9.02
N ASP A 20 24.93 5.08 10.30
CA ASP A 20 24.99 3.68 10.75
C ASP A 20 23.63 2.98 10.64
N MET A 21 22.50 3.68 10.82
CA MET A 21 21.17 3.14 10.51
C MET A 21 20.94 2.91 9.02
N ARG A 22 21.47 3.79 8.15
CA ARG A 22 21.37 3.62 6.69
C ARG A 22 22.18 2.44 6.17
N LYS A 23 23.36 2.18 6.76
CA LYS A 23 24.17 1.00 6.45
C LYS A 23 23.55 -0.31 6.96
N LYS A 24 22.82 -0.28 8.08
CA LYS A 24 22.10 -1.45 8.60
C LYS A 24 20.93 -1.84 7.69
N ASN A 25 20.12 -0.86 7.25
CA ASN A 25 19.03 -1.10 6.30
C ASN A 25 19.53 -1.52 4.91
N GLU A 26 20.68 -1.02 4.45
CA GLU A 26 21.30 -1.50 3.19
C GLU A 26 21.89 -2.92 3.30
N SER A 27 22.12 -3.45 4.51
CA SER A 27 22.59 -4.83 4.71
C SER A 27 21.44 -5.85 4.82
N GLU A 28 20.27 -5.44 5.31
CA GLU A 28 19.07 -6.28 5.45
C GLU A 28 18.25 -6.43 4.15
N HIS A 29 18.58 -5.67 3.10
CA HIS A 29 17.90 -5.72 1.81
C HIS A 29 18.74 -6.27 0.65
N LYS A 30 19.98 -6.73 0.91
CA LYS A 30 20.83 -7.34 -0.13
C LYS A 30 20.34 -8.70 -0.63
N HIS A 31 19.38 -9.31 0.06
CA HIS A 31 18.81 -10.62 -0.30
C HIS A 31 17.61 -10.50 -1.26
N LEU A 32 17.10 -9.28 -1.50
CA LEU A 32 15.90 -9.04 -2.32
C LEU A 32 16.20 -8.54 -3.74
N ASN A 33 17.47 -8.53 -4.14
CA ASN A 33 17.91 -8.07 -5.46
C ASN A 33 18.75 -9.15 -6.18
N THR A 34 18.31 -10.40 -6.13
CA THR A 34 18.70 -11.38 -7.15
C THR A 34 17.88 -11.10 -8.42
N PRO A 35 18.51 -10.70 -9.54
CA PRO A 35 17.80 -10.60 -10.80
C PRO A 35 17.30 -12.00 -11.20
N LEU A 36 15.99 -12.12 -11.44
CA LEU A 36 15.43 -13.33 -12.06
C LEU A 36 16.12 -13.54 -13.41
N PRO A 37 16.52 -14.77 -13.77
CA PRO A 37 17.10 -15.03 -15.08
C PRO A 37 16.07 -14.71 -16.17
N ASN A 38 16.49 -13.87 -17.13
CA ASN A 38 15.76 -13.63 -18.36
C ASN A 38 15.46 -14.95 -19.06
N ILE A 39 14.18 -15.30 -19.19
CA ILE A 39 13.71 -16.34 -20.10
C ILE A 39 13.02 -15.63 -21.27
N GLU A 40 13.84 -15.00 -22.12
CA GLU A 40 13.53 -14.89 -23.54
C GLU A 40 14.30 -16.01 -24.23
N MET A 41 13.59 -16.87 -24.96
CA MET A 41 13.99 -17.58 -26.18
C MET A 41 13.20 -18.88 -26.32
N MET A 42 12.05 -18.81 -27.00
CA MET A 42 11.58 -19.85 -27.93
C MET A 42 10.46 -19.28 -28.82
N GLU A 43 10.81 -18.26 -29.61
CA GLU A 43 10.12 -18.05 -30.88
C GLU A 43 10.77 -18.96 -31.92
N GLY A 44 10.05 -19.98 -32.35
CA GLY A 44 10.50 -20.80 -33.48
C GLY A 44 9.96 -22.21 -33.46
N MET A 45 8.69 -22.41 -33.82
CA MET A 45 8.33 -23.52 -34.71
C MET A 45 6.95 -23.29 -35.35
N LYS A 46 6.98 -23.24 -36.68
CA LYS A 46 5.86 -23.05 -37.60
C LYS A 46 4.96 -24.29 -37.66
N ALA A 47 3.65 -24.01 -37.74
CA ALA A 47 2.59 -24.67 -38.51
C ALA A 47 2.75 -26.15 -38.93
N GLY A 48 1.83 -27.01 -38.45
CA GLY A 48 1.65 -28.37 -38.96
C GLY A 48 0.32 -29.02 -38.55
N ARG A 49 -0.70 -28.85 -39.42
CA ARG A 49 -1.86 -29.72 -39.76
C ARG A 49 -2.53 -30.64 -38.71
N ARG A 50 -3.88 -30.54 -38.72
CA ARG A 50 -4.92 -31.45 -38.21
C ARG A 50 -4.63 -32.95 -38.43
N MET A 51 -5.03 -33.79 -37.47
CA MET A 51 -5.96 -34.94 -37.65
C MET A 51 -6.23 -35.66 -36.31
N ARG A 52 -7.47 -36.16 -36.17
CA ARG A 52 -7.99 -37.12 -35.16
C ARG A 52 -8.58 -38.29 -36.00
N PRO A 53 -9.04 -39.43 -35.43
CA PRO A 53 -8.38 -40.53 -34.74
C PRO A 53 -8.61 -41.91 -35.44
N LYS A 54 -7.95 -42.99 -34.98
CA LYS A 54 -8.21 -44.47 -35.12
C LYS A 54 -6.83 -45.15 -35.00
N GLY A 55 -6.56 -46.27 -34.34
CA GLY A 55 -7.29 -47.44 -33.82
C GLY A 55 -6.29 -48.62 -33.87
N VAL A 56 -6.26 -49.49 -32.85
CA VAL A 56 -5.76 -50.91 -32.82
C VAL A 56 -4.33 -51.18 -33.41
N SER A 57 -3.33 -51.76 -32.75
CA SER A 57 -3.22 -53.14 -32.22
C SER A 57 -1.82 -53.34 -31.58
N ALA A 58 -1.66 -54.45 -30.86
CA ALA A 58 -0.45 -54.92 -30.18
C ALA A 58 0.71 -55.41 -31.10
N GLU A 59 1.89 -55.59 -30.45
CA GLU A 59 3.06 -56.46 -30.73
C GLU A 59 4.39 -55.68 -30.68
N VAL A 60 5.24 -55.86 -29.64
CA VAL A 60 6.24 -56.92 -29.41
C VAL A 60 7.58 -56.69 -30.16
N MET A 61 8.66 -56.80 -29.38
CA MET A 61 10.06 -57.12 -29.70
C MET A 61 11.14 -56.02 -29.83
N ASP A 62 12.10 -56.18 -28.92
CA ASP A 62 13.56 -56.22 -29.09
C ASP A 62 14.43 -54.95 -29.18
N MET A 63 15.14 -54.76 -28.06
CA MET A 63 16.60 -54.81 -27.90
C MET A 63 17.51 -53.76 -28.57
N THR A 64 18.39 -53.27 -27.69
CA THR A 64 19.79 -52.84 -27.91
C THR A 64 20.09 -51.45 -28.48
N GLY A 65 20.90 -50.70 -27.73
CA GLY A 65 21.69 -49.58 -28.24
C GLY A 65 22.22 -48.62 -27.17
N ASN A 66 23.27 -49.01 -26.45
CA ASN A 66 24.08 -48.13 -25.60
C ASN A 66 24.60 -46.90 -26.38
N LYS A 67 24.63 -45.73 -25.74
CA LYS A 67 25.71 -44.74 -25.91
C LYS A 67 25.79 -43.79 -24.71
N GLU A 68 26.85 -43.97 -23.94
CA GLU A 68 27.38 -43.00 -22.99
C GLU A 68 27.73 -41.69 -23.71
N ASN A 69 27.49 -40.56 -23.05
CA ASN A 69 28.41 -39.43 -23.07
C ASN A 69 28.12 -38.53 -21.88
N GLY A 70 29.06 -38.52 -20.92
CA GLY A 70 29.05 -37.61 -19.80
C GLY A 70 29.35 -36.17 -20.21
N LYS A 71 28.73 -35.23 -19.51
CA LYS A 71 29.31 -33.92 -19.21
C LYS A 71 28.67 -33.38 -17.93
N ALA A 72 29.43 -33.48 -16.86
CA ALA A 72 29.14 -32.85 -15.58
C ALA A 72 29.16 -31.32 -15.74
N GLY A 73 28.00 -30.69 -15.55
CA GLY A 73 27.84 -29.26 -15.39
C GLY A 73 27.39 -28.97 -13.96
N LYS A 74 28.28 -28.39 -13.16
CA LYS A 74 28.04 -27.95 -11.78
C LYS A 74 26.95 -26.86 -11.76
N GLY A 75 25.77 -27.20 -11.26
CA GLY A 75 24.76 -26.25 -10.77
C GLY A 75 24.67 -26.38 -9.26
N SER A 76 24.95 -25.30 -8.54
CA SER A 76 24.89 -25.24 -7.08
C SER A 76 23.43 -25.37 -6.61
N SER A 77 23.04 -26.57 -6.23
CA SER A 77 21.91 -26.80 -5.34
C SER A 77 22.35 -26.41 -3.92
N GLU A 78 21.89 -25.26 -3.42
CA GLU A 78 21.91 -25.05 -1.98
C GLU A 78 21.07 -26.17 -1.32
N PRO A 79 21.55 -26.80 -0.25
CA PRO A 79 20.94 -28.03 0.25
C PRO A 79 19.64 -27.70 0.99
N PHE A 80 18.55 -28.32 0.55
CA PHE A 80 17.43 -28.62 1.45
C PHE A 80 17.97 -29.36 2.68
N PRO A 81 17.39 -29.17 3.88
CA PRO A 81 17.89 -29.78 5.10
C PRO A 81 18.05 -31.28 4.88
N ASN A 82 19.28 -31.74 5.07
CA ASN A 82 19.70 -33.12 4.91
C ASN A 82 18.94 -33.96 5.96
N VAL A 83 17.85 -34.61 5.56
CA VAL A 83 17.20 -35.66 6.34
C VAL A 83 17.93 -36.96 6.03
N GLU A 84 19.19 -37.05 6.43
CA GLU A 84 19.90 -38.32 6.52
C GLU A 84 19.76 -38.82 7.95
N GLY A 85 18.73 -39.62 8.18
CA GLY A 85 18.49 -40.27 9.46
C GLY A 85 17.11 -40.90 9.52
N THR A 86 17.07 -42.22 9.29
CA THR A 86 15.92 -43.13 9.37
C THR A 86 14.83 -42.94 8.31
N LEU A 87 14.60 -44.01 7.53
CA LEU A 87 13.32 -44.33 6.88
C LEU A 87 12.23 -44.40 7.98
N ALA A 88 11.79 -43.25 8.45
CA ALA A 88 10.51 -43.11 9.10
C ALA A 88 9.51 -43.10 7.95
N GLU A 89 8.71 -44.16 7.83
CA GLU A 89 7.52 -44.19 6.99
C GLU A 89 6.72 -42.94 7.32
N LEU A 90 6.74 -41.94 6.41
CA LEU A 90 5.86 -40.78 6.52
C LEU A 90 4.44 -41.34 6.66
N SER A 91 3.81 -41.06 7.79
CA SER A 91 2.46 -41.56 8.03
C SER A 91 1.54 -41.00 6.93
N GLU A 92 0.50 -41.75 6.55
CA GLU A 92 -0.48 -41.29 5.54
C GLU A 92 -1.04 -39.88 5.87
N ARG A 93 -1.05 -39.52 7.16
CA ARG A 93 -1.42 -38.19 7.67
C ARG A 93 -0.41 -37.11 7.29
N GLU A 94 0.89 -37.34 7.46
CA GLU A 94 1.92 -36.37 7.09
C GLU A 94 2.01 -36.18 5.57
N ILE A 95 1.82 -37.27 4.80
CA ILE A 95 1.76 -37.21 3.33
C ILE A 95 0.56 -36.38 2.87
N THR A 96 -0.61 -36.59 3.48
CA THR A 96 -1.83 -35.82 3.14
C THR A 96 -1.72 -34.36 3.53
N GLU A 97 -1.12 -34.03 4.67
CA GLU A 97 -0.85 -32.65 5.08
C GLU A 97 0.11 -31.93 4.12
N ILE A 98 1.20 -32.60 3.69
CA ILE A 98 2.15 -32.05 2.71
C ILE A 98 1.47 -31.82 1.35
N LEU A 99 0.63 -32.76 0.89
CA LEU A 99 -0.12 -32.61 -0.36
C LEU A 99 -1.14 -31.47 -0.29
N GLN A 100 -1.85 -31.32 0.83
CA GLN A 100 -2.78 -30.20 1.04
C GLN A 100 -2.04 -28.86 1.10
N ALA A 101 -0.91 -28.78 1.80
CA ALA A 101 -0.09 -27.57 1.85
C ALA A 101 0.42 -27.18 0.46
N ARG A 102 0.85 -28.15 -0.36
CA ARG A 102 1.29 -27.91 -1.74
C ARG A 102 0.16 -27.41 -2.64
N GLN A 103 -1.03 -28.01 -2.54
CA GLN A 103 -2.21 -27.54 -3.29
C GLN A 103 -2.64 -26.13 -2.86
N GLN A 104 -2.55 -25.80 -1.57
CA GLN A 104 -2.83 -24.46 -1.08
C GLN A 104 -1.79 -23.46 -1.60
N TYR A 105 -0.51 -23.83 -1.60
CA TYR A 105 0.56 -23.00 -2.15
C TYR A 105 0.37 -22.70 -3.64
N GLU A 106 0.03 -23.70 -4.46
CA GLU A 106 -0.26 -23.52 -5.88
C GLU A 106 -1.46 -22.58 -6.11
N ARG A 107 -2.54 -22.71 -5.33
CA ARG A 107 -3.68 -21.79 -5.39
C ARG A 107 -3.30 -20.36 -5.00
N ILE A 108 -2.46 -20.19 -3.97
CA ILE A 108 -1.98 -18.86 -3.56
C ILE A 108 -1.15 -18.22 -4.67
N LEU A 109 -0.28 -18.99 -5.34
CA LEU A 109 0.50 -18.50 -6.48
C LEU A 109 -0.38 -18.11 -7.68
N GLU A 110 -1.40 -18.90 -8.01
CA GLU A 110 -2.35 -18.53 -9.06
C GLU A 110 -3.12 -17.26 -8.73
N MET A 111 -3.56 -17.11 -7.48
CA MET A 111 -4.22 -15.89 -7.01
C MET A 111 -3.27 -14.70 -7.08
N ALA A 112 -2.01 -14.85 -6.63
CA ALA A 112 -1.00 -13.81 -6.71
C ALA A 112 -0.77 -13.33 -8.15
N ARG A 113 -0.68 -14.25 -9.13
CA ARG A 113 -0.58 -13.90 -10.56
C ARG A 113 -1.79 -13.13 -11.07
N LYS A 114 -3.00 -13.56 -10.70
CA LYS A 114 -4.23 -12.82 -11.05
C LYS A 114 -4.24 -11.42 -10.45
N TYR A 115 -3.79 -11.26 -9.20
CA TYR A 115 -3.64 -9.94 -8.58
C TYR A 115 -2.61 -9.07 -9.29
N GLU A 116 -1.46 -9.62 -9.71
CA GLU A 116 -0.47 -8.88 -10.50
C GLU A 116 -1.04 -8.40 -11.84
N GLU A 117 -1.79 -9.23 -12.56
CA GLU A 117 -2.44 -8.84 -13.81
C GLU A 117 -3.50 -7.74 -13.59
N MET A 118 -4.30 -7.86 -12.52
CA MET A 118 -5.26 -6.82 -12.13
C MET A 118 -4.57 -5.51 -11.76
N LEU A 119 -3.45 -5.55 -11.05
CA LEU A 119 -2.67 -4.35 -10.71
C LEU A 119 -2.07 -3.71 -11.97
N LYS A 120 -1.49 -4.49 -12.88
CA LYS A 120 -0.94 -3.98 -14.15
C LYS A 120 -2.02 -3.29 -14.99
N THR A 121 -3.19 -3.92 -15.12
CA THR A 121 -4.31 -3.33 -15.87
C THR A 121 -4.89 -2.09 -15.18
N ALA A 122 -4.98 -2.08 -13.84
CA ALA A 122 -5.37 -0.90 -13.08
C ALA A 122 -4.37 0.25 -13.21
N GLU A 123 -3.06 -0.03 -13.20
CA GLU A 123 -2.01 0.96 -13.41
C GLU A 123 -2.02 1.54 -14.83
N GLN A 124 -2.29 0.71 -15.85
CA GLN A 124 -2.46 1.17 -17.23
C GLN A 124 -3.65 2.12 -17.34
N LYS A 125 -4.82 1.71 -16.84
CA LYS A 125 -6.02 2.56 -16.79
C LYS A 125 -5.77 3.86 -16.01
N LYS A 126 -5.02 3.80 -14.91
CA LYS A 126 -4.61 4.97 -14.12
C LYS A 126 -3.78 5.93 -14.98
N LYS A 127 -2.80 5.43 -15.75
CA LYS A 127 -1.99 6.27 -16.64
C LYS A 127 -2.80 6.92 -17.76
N GLU A 128 -3.77 6.19 -18.32
CA GLU A 128 -4.64 6.69 -19.40
C GLU A 128 -5.64 7.75 -18.91
N ILE A 129 -6.25 7.54 -17.74
CA ILE A 129 -7.29 8.43 -17.21
C ILE A 129 -6.69 9.69 -16.57
N LYS A 130 -5.47 9.60 -16.03
CA LYS A 130 -4.78 10.73 -15.36
C LYS A 130 -4.84 12.05 -16.14
N PRO A 131 -4.41 12.13 -17.41
CA PRO A 131 -4.44 13.39 -18.16
C PRO A 131 -5.86 13.94 -18.34
N HIS A 132 -6.87 13.08 -18.51
CA HIS A 132 -8.26 13.51 -18.64
C HIS A 132 -8.79 14.13 -17.34
N VAL A 133 -8.50 13.50 -16.19
CA VAL A 133 -8.90 14.03 -14.88
C VAL A 133 -8.23 15.39 -14.62
N PHE A 134 -6.92 15.50 -14.81
CA PHE A 134 -6.23 16.77 -14.57
C PHE A 134 -6.62 17.86 -15.59
N LYS A 135 -7.01 17.50 -16.82
CA LYS A 135 -7.58 18.44 -17.78
C LYS A 135 -8.93 18.97 -17.30
N GLU A 136 -9.83 18.10 -16.85
CA GLU A 136 -11.13 18.49 -16.27
C GLU A 136 -10.95 19.42 -15.06
N ILE A 137 -10.03 19.08 -14.15
CA ILE A 137 -9.73 19.90 -12.97
C ILE A 137 -9.13 21.26 -13.37
N LYS A 138 -8.23 21.29 -14.37
CA LYS A 138 -7.67 22.53 -14.89
C LYS A 138 -8.75 23.43 -15.50
N GLU A 139 -9.68 22.86 -16.26
CA GLU A 139 -10.81 23.60 -16.84
C GLU A 139 -11.75 24.17 -15.78
N LYS A 140 -12.06 23.40 -14.72
CA LYS A 140 -12.96 23.83 -13.65
C LYS A 140 -12.33 24.85 -12.69
N TYR A 141 -11.07 24.65 -12.30
CA TYR A 141 -10.44 25.36 -11.19
C TYR A 141 -9.21 26.19 -11.59
N GLY A 142 -8.79 26.12 -12.85
CA GLY A 142 -7.62 26.86 -13.37
C GLY A 142 -6.29 26.40 -12.79
N MET A 143 -6.20 25.19 -12.25
CA MET A 143 -4.98 24.68 -11.60
C MET A 143 -4.38 23.49 -12.33
N ASP A 144 -3.06 23.50 -12.45
CA ASP A 144 -2.29 22.39 -13.02
C ASP A 144 -1.96 21.31 -11.97
N GLU A 145 -1.61 20.09 -12.42
CA GLU A 145 -1.23 18.98 -11.52
C GLU A 145 -0.13 19.40 -10.51
N LYS A 146 0.86 20.18 -10.97
CA LYS A 146 1.95 20.67 -10.11
C LYS A 146 1.45 21.64 -9.05
N GLU A 147 0.54 22.54 -9.41
CA GLU A 147 -0.04 23.52 -8.49
C GLU A 147 -0.94 22.85 -7.47
N ILE A 148 -1.72 21.85 -7.89
CA ILE A 148 -2.53 21.03 -6.99
C ILE A 148 -1.64 20.32 -5.97
N ARG A 149 -0.54 19.70 -6.41
CA ARG A 149 0.42 19.04 -5.52
C ARG A 149 1.04 20.00 -4.53
N GLN A 150 1.47 21.14 -5.04
CA GLN A 150 2.07 22.18 -4.21
C GLN A 150 1.06 22.71 -3.19
N ALA A 151 -0.18 22.94 -3.59
CA ALA A 151 -1.23 23.46 -2.72
C ALA A 151 -1.62 22.48 -1.60
N PHE A 152 -1.65 21.17 -1.86
CA PHE A 152 -1.85 20.17 -0.79
C PHE A 152 -0.68 20.19 0.22
N LYS A 153 0.57 20.35 -0.23
CA LYS A 153 1.73 20.47 0.67
C LYS A 153 1.73 21.79 1.45
N GLU A 154 1.41 22.90 0.79
CA GLU A 154 1.32 24.21 1.41
C GLU A 154 0.18 24.27 2.45
N ARG A 155 -0.90 23.50 2.24
CA ARG A 155 -2.01 23.40 3.19
C ARG A 155 -1.58 22.89 4.57
N GLU A 156 -0.63 21.96 4.65
CA GLU A 156 -0.13 21.49 5.96
C GLU A 156 0.45 22.65 6.79
N ARG A 157 1.03 23.65 6.12
CA ARG A 157 1.58 24.88 6.71
C ARG A 157 0.62 26.08 6.58
N LYS A 158 -0.68 25.85 6.36
CA LYS A 158 -1.68 26.92 6.14
C LYS A 158 -1.67 27.96 7.26
N LYS A 159 -1.52 27.53 8.51
CA LYS A 159 -1.48 28.43 9.67
C LYS A 159 -0.28 29.39 9.59
N GLU A 160 0.91 28.84 9.35
CA GLU A 160 2.14 29.63 9.21
C GLU A 160 2.04 30.65 8.06
N ILE A 161 1.49 30.23 6.91
CA ILE A 161 1.28 31.11 5.74
C ILE A 161 0.35 32.26 6.11
N LEU A 162 -0.77 31.97 6.78
CA LEU A 162 -1.72 32.99 7.23
C LEU A 162 -1.08 33.94 8.24
N ASP A 163 -0.35 33.42 9.22
CA ASP A 163 0.30 34.24 10.24
C ASP A 163 1.33 35.17 9.61
N ILE A 164 2.11 34.72 8.62
CA ILE A 164 3.06 35.56 7.90
C ILE A 164 2.34 36.66 7.12
N ILE A 165 1.25 36.33 6.43
CA ILE A 165 0.43 37.30 5.68
C ILE A 165 -0.14 38.36 6.63
N ILE A 166 -0.72 37.95 7.76
CA ILE A 166 -1.30 38.86 8.76
C ILE A 166 -0.20 39.76 9.34
N ASN A 167 0.93 39.18 9.77
CA ASN A 167 2.06 39.94 10.31
C ASN A 167 2.63 40.95 9.30
N ALA A 168 2.69 40.59 8.03
CA ALA A 168 3.14 41.49 6.97
C ALA A 168 2.19 42.67 6.78
N ILE A 169 0.87 42.43 6.82
CA ILE A 169 -0.15 43.48 6.75
C ILE A 169 -0.09 44.38 7.98
N GLU A 170 0.05 43.81 9.18
CA GLU A 170 0.12 44.57 10.43
C GLU A 170 1.37 45.48 10.49
N LYS A 171 2.53 45.00 10.01
CA LYS A 171 3.78 45.76 10.02
C LYS A 171 3.92 46.74 8.85
N GLY A 172 3.52 46.32 7.66
CA GLY A 172 3.74 47.05 6.41
C GLY A 172 2.54 47.82 5.88
N GLY A 173 1.33 47.53 6.40
CA GLY A 173 0.08 48.11 5.90
C GLY A 173 -0.08 47.91 4.40
N SER A 174 -0.32 49.01 3.68
CA SER A 174 -0.44 49.00 2.21
C SER A 174 0.85 48.62 1.48
N LYS A 175 2.03 48.80 2.10
CA LYS A 175 3.32 48.46 1.50
C LYS A 175 3.64 46.96 1.55
N ALA A 176 2.89 46.19 2.33
CA ALA A 176 3.06 44.72 2.38
C ALA A 176 2.89 44.09 0.99
N CYS A 177 2.03 44.66 0.15
CA CYS A 177 1.80 44.20 -1.23
C CYS A 177 3.00 44.40 -2.17
N GLU A 178 3.99 45.22 -1.80
CA GLU A 178 5.22 45.43 -2.56
C GLU A 178 6.27 44.35 -2.27
N ASP A 179 6.16 43.67 -1.12
CA ASP A 179 7.06 42.57 -0.77
C ASP A 179 6.78 41.34 -1.65
N LYS A 180 7.86 40.82 -2.24
CA LYS A 180 7.83 39.60 -3.05
C LYS A 180 7.39 38.39 -2.22
N GLN A 181 7.86 38.27 -0.97
CA GLN A 181 7.50 37.15 -0.10
C GLN A 181 6.01 37.17 0.22
N PHE A 182 5.44 38.34 0.49
CA PHE A 182 4.02 38.50 0.72
C PHE A 182 3.19 38.00 -0.48
N ARG A 183 3.58 38.36 -1.71
CA ARG A 183 2.87 37.90 -2.93
C ARG A 183 2.94 36.38 -3.08
N GLU A 184 4.10 35.78 -2.84
CA GLU A 184 4.28 34.32 -2.90
C GLU A 184 3.38 33.59 -1.90
N TYR A 185 3.30 34.08 -0.64
CA TYR A 185 2.40 33.52 0.38
C TYR A 185 0.92 33.75 0.05
N MET A 186 0.56 34.90 -0.51
CA MET A 186 -0.80 35.18 -0.97
C MET A 186 -1.21 34.25 -2.10
N ASP A 187 -0.32 33.95 -3.04
CA ASP A 187 -0.60 33.01 -4.12
C ASP A 187 -0.66 31.56 -3.61
N ALA A 188 0.18 31.18 -2.66
CA ALA A 188 0.05 29.90 -1.93
C ALA A 188 -1.32 29.79 -1.24
N TRP A 189 -1.74 30.84 -0.54
CA TRP A 189 -3.04 30.88 0.11
C TRP A 189 -4.21 30.78 -0.87
N LYS A 190 -4.13 31.47 -2.03
CA LYS A 190 -5.15 31.34 -3.09
C LYS A 190 -5.25 29.90 -3.56
N ARG A 191 -4.13 29.22 -3.86
CA ARG A 191 -4.14 27.82 -4.30
C ARG A 191 -4.74 26.90 -3.23
N ILE A 192 -4.34 27.05 -1.96
CA ILE A 192 -4.92 26.30 -0.83
C ILE A 192 -6.45 26.50 -0.80
N ARG A 193 -6.90 27.76 -0.92
CA ARG A 193 -8.32 28.09 -0.88
C ARG A 193 -9.09 27.49 -2.06
N THR A 194 -8.50 27.39 -3.24
CA THR A 194 -9.11 26.72 -4.39
C THR A 194 -9.33 25.24 -4.09
N ILE A 195 -8.34 24.54 -3.53
CA ILE A 195 -8.49 23.14 -3.10
C ILE A 195 -9.58 23.00 -2.04
N GLU A 196 -9.63 23.89 -1.05
CA GLU A 196 -10.65 23.83 0.01
C GLU A 196 -12.09 24.02 -0.50
N LYS A 197 -12.24 24.73 -1.63
CA LYS A 197 -13.52 24.94 -2.31
C LYS A 197 -13.88 23.85 -3.32
N MET A 198 -12.97 22.92 -3.62
CA MET A 198 -13.27 21.82 -4.54
C MET A 198 -14.38 20.92 -3.99
N THR A 199 -15.18 20.38 -4.91
CA THR A 199 -16.18 19.36 -4.56
C THR A 199 -15.50 18.09 -4.05
N GLU A 200 -16.17 17.35 -3.16
CA GLU A 200 -15.61 16.09 -2.64
C GLU A 200 -15.37 15.05 -3.74
N GLU A 201 -16.19 15.06 -4.80
CA GLU A 201 -16.04 14.19 -5.96
C GLU A 201 -14.77 14.50 -6.77
N ASP A 202 -14.51 15.78 -7.04
CA ASP A 202 -13.31 16.20 -7.76
C ASP A 202 -12.04 15.86 -6.95
N VAL A 203 -12.07 16.06 -5.63
CA VAL A 203 -10.97 15.67 -4.75
C VAL A 203 -10.79 14.15 -4.71
N ARG A 204 -11.88 13.36 -4.73
CA ARG A 204 -11.79 11.88 -4.85
C ARG A 204 -11.11 11.45 -6.14
N LYS A 205 -11.42 12.10 -7.27
CA LYS A 205 -10.73 11.83 -8.54
C LYS A 205 -9.22 12.08 -8.41
N ILE A 206 -8.82 13.17 -7.75
CA ILE A 206 -7.40 13.51 -7.53
C ILE A 206 -6.74 12.52 -6.57
N ALA A 207 -7.44 12.06 -5.52
CA ALA A 207 -6.95 11.13 -4.51
C ALA A 207 -6.52 9.77 -5.07
N VAL A 208 -7.03 9.37 -6.23
CA VAL A 208 -6.55 8.17 -6.96
C VAL A 208 -5.08 8.32 -7.38
N PHE A 209 -4.61 9.54 -7.62
CA PHE A 209 -3.28 9.83 -8.15
C PHE A 209 -2.32 10.44 -7.12
N MET A 210 -2.82 10.95 -6.00
CA MET A 210 -2.06 11.76 -5.04
C MET A 210 -2.45 11.42 -3.61
N ASP A 211 -1.48 10.94 -2.83
CA ASP A 211 -1.70 10.55 -1.44
C ASP A 211 -2.07 11.76 -0.56
N GLU A 212 -1.56 12.95 -0.87
CA GLU A 212 -1.91 14.16 -0.12
C GLU A 212 -3.40 14.53 -0.26
N ALA A 213 -4.00 14.25 -1.42
CA ALA A 213 -5.44 14.45 -1.65
C ALA A 213 -6.29 13.40 -0.92
N ARG A 214 -5.79 12.15 -0.83
CA ARG A 214 -6.41 11.10 -0.01
C ARG A 214 -6.40 11.49 1.47
N LYS A 215 -5.24 11.90 2.01
CA LYS A 215 -5.10 12.39 3.39
C LYS A 215 -6.04 13.56 3.67
N TYR A 216 -6.16 14.51 2.74
CA TYR A 216 -7.10 15.63 2.86
C TYR A 216 -8.57 15.18 2.98
N LEU A 217 -9.00 14.18 2.21
CA LEU A 217 -10.36 13.62 2.34
C LEU A 217 -10.57 12.95 3.70
N GLU A 218 -9.58 12.19 4.17
CA GLU A 218 -9.62 11.52 5.47
C GLU A 218 -9.70 12.52 6.62
N GLU A 219 -8.92 13.61 6.58
CA GLU A 219 -9.01 14.69 7.56
C GLU A 219 -10.37 15.39 7.53
N LYS A 220 -10.94 15.60 6.34
CA LYS A 220 -12.25 16.25 6.18
C LYS A 220 -13.37 15.36 6.72
N THR A 221 -13.32 14.05 6.50
CA THR A 221 -14.28 13.10 7.06
C THR A 221 -14.10 12.97 8.56
N ALA A 222 -12.87 12.88 9.05
CA ALA A 222 -12.56 12.85 10.48
C ALA A 222 -13.05 14.13 11.20
N ALA A 223 -12.82 15.32 10.64
CA ALA A 223 -13.28 16.57 11.23
C ALA A 223 -14.81 16.65 11.36
N LYS A 224 -15.57 16.05 10.43
CA LYS A 224 -17.03 15.91 10.55
C LYS A 224 -17.37 14.96 11.72
N GLY A 225 -16.73 13.80 11.79
CA GLY A 225 -16.97 12.81 12.83
C GLY A 225 -16.54 13.21 14.23
N LYS A 226 -15.50 14.06 14.39
CA LYS A 226 -15.04 14.57 15.69
C LYS A 226 -16.14 15.30 16.46
N LYS A 227 -17.09 15.92 15.75
CA LYS A 227 -18.25 16.60 16.36
C LYS A 227 -19.24 15.62 17.00
N GLU A 228 -19.18 14.34 16.64
CA GLU A 228 -20.11 13.27 17.04
C GLU A 228 -19.48 12.28 18.04
N ILE A 229 -18.18 12.43 18.35
CA ILE A 229 -17.51 11.61 19.37
C ILE A 229 -17.78 12.21 20.75
N HIS A 230 -18.55 11.48 21.55
CA HIS A 230 -18.80 11.80 22.96
C HIS A 230 -18.08 10.85 23.93
N HIS A 231 -17.18 9.99 23.43
CA HIS A 231 -16.56 8.92 24.22
C HIS A 231 -15.05 9.14 24.36
N THR A 232 -14.58 9.46 25.56
CA THR A 232 -13.20 9.90 25.86
C THR A 232 -12.27 8.78 26.38
N GLY A 233 -12.70 7.52 26.41
CA GLY A 233 -11.87 6.40 26.89
C GLY A 233 -11.04 5.75 25.79
N ARG A 234 -9.79 5.35 26.08
CA ARG A 234 -8.86 4.71 25.12
C ARG A 234 -9.44 3.42 24.52
N MET A 235 -9.26 3.22 23.22
CA MET A 235 -9.78 2.05 22.52
C MET A 235 -8.81 0.86 22.66
N ASN A 236 -9.34 -0.36 22.56
CA ASN A 236 -8.48 -1.54 22.57
C ASN A 236 -7.64 -1.61 21.28
N LYS A 237 -6.37 -2.00 21.40
CA LYS A 237 -5.42 -2.19 20.30
C LYS A 237 -6.01 -3.03 19.15
N GLU A 238 -6.64 -4.16 19.44
CA GLU A 238 -7.30 -5.01 18.43
C GLU A 238 -8.36 -4.25 17.63
N THR A 239 -9.11 -3.38 18.30
CA THR A 239 -10.16 -2.58 17.69
C THR A 239 -9.59 -1.46 16.82
N ILE A 240 -8.44 -0.90 17.23
CA ILE A 240 -7.68 0.07 16.43
C ILE A 240 -7.15 -0.59 15.16
N GLU A 241 -6.56 -1.79 15.26
CA GLU A 241 -6.07 -2.53 14.09
C GLU A 241 -7.18 -2.89 13.10
N ILE A 242 -8.37 -3.27 13.60
CA ILE A 242 -9.53 -3.49 12.72
C ILE A 242 -9.91 -2.21 11.97
N LEU A 243 -9.93 -1.04 12.63
CA LEU A 243 -10.23 0.23 11.96
C LEU A 243 -9.13 0.64 10.96
N LYS A 244 -7.85 0.44 11.32
CA LYS A 244 -6.71 0.70 10.42
C LYS A 244 -6.79 -0.14 9.17
N GLN A 245 -7.07 -1.43 9.29
CA GLN A 245 -7.21 -2.32 8.14
C GLN A 245 -8.31 -1.82 7.18
N ILE A 246 -9.44 -1.35 7.70
CA ILE A 246 -10.51 -0.76 6.87
C ILE A 246 -10.02 0.53 6.20
N LYS A 247 -9.28 1.39 6.92
CA LYS A 247 -8.68 2.64 6.40
C LYS A 247 -7.66 2.37 5.28
N GLU A 248 -6.76 1.41 5.46
CA GLU A 248 -5.73 1.02 4.50
C GLU A 248 -6.35 0.54 3.17
N ASN A 249 -7.46 -0.21 3.26
CA ASN A 249 -8.25 -0.65 2.11
C ASN A 249 -9.14 0.44 1.47
N GLY A 250 -8.90 1.72 1.80
CA GLY A 250 -9.63 2.85 1.20
C GLY A 250 -10.93 3.18 1.90
N GLY A 251 -11.09 2.76 3.16
CA GLY A 251 -12.27 3.04 3.98
C GLY A 251 -13.42 2.05 3.79
N THR A 252 -13.28 1.07 2.89
CA THR A 252 -14.28 0.02 2.65
C THR A 252 -13.56 -1.32 2.47
N ILE A 253 -14.08 -2.39 3.06
CA ILE A 253 -13.52 -3.74 2.92
C ILE A 253 -14.63 -4.79 2.89
N ALA A 254 -14.44 -5.86 2.13
CA ALA A 254 -15.37 -6.98 2.13
C ALA A 254 -15.36 -7.68 3.50
N TRP A 255 -16.54 -8.12 3.95
CA TRP A 255 -16.69 -8.79 5.24
C TRP A 255 -15.81 -10.04 5.36
N LYS A 256 -15.71 -10.83 4.28
CA LYS A 256 -14.90 -12.05 4.25
C LYS A 256 -13.41 -11.76 4.42
N GLU A 257 -12.92 -10.66 3.86
CA GLU A 257 -11.52 -10.24 3.95
C GLU A 257 -11.20 -9.71 5.33
N LEU A 258 -12.09 -8.91 5.92
CA LEU A 258 -11.91 -8.41 7.29
C LEU A 258 -11.93 -9.56 8.32
N LEU A 259 -12.77 -10.57 8.12
CA LEU A 259 -12.77 -11.80 8.94
C LEU A 259 -11.49 -12.62 8.77
N LYS A 260 -10.93 -12.65 7.56
CA LYS A 260 -9.67 -13.34 7.27
C LYS A 260 -8.53 -12.66 8.02
N TYR A 261 -8.44 -11.32 7.91
CA TYR A 261 -7.48 -10.50 8.65
C TYR A 261 -7.58 -10.71 10.18
N GLY A 262 -8.80 -10.70 10.73
CA GLY A 262 -9.00 -10.93 12.17
C GLY A 262 -8.47 -12.28 12.67
N ARG A 263 -8.56 -13.33 11.85
CA ARG A 263 -8.11 -14.69 12.21
C ARG A 263 -6.63 -14.91 11.95
N GLU A 264 -6.12 -14.46 10.80
CA GLU A 264 -4.76 -14.77 10.35
C GLU A 264 -3.74 -13.77 10.92
N GLU A 265 -4.03 -12.47 10.85
CA GLU A 265 -3.09 -11.41 11.27
C GLU A 265 -3.24 -11.08 12.75
N LEU A 266 -4.48 -10.87 13.22
CA LEU A 266 -4.74 -10.52 14.62
C LEU A 266 -4.81 -11.73 15.55
N ARG A 267 -4.84 -12.95 14.99
CA ARG A 267 -4.96 -14.22 15.74
C ARG A 267 -6.12 -14.24 16.74
N LEU A 268 -7.22 -13.56 16.42
CA LEU A 268 -8.40 -13.49 17.26
C LEU A 268 -9.31 -14.69 16.98
N ASP A 269 -9.88 -15.24 18.05
CA ASP A 269 -10.97 -16.18 17.92
C ASP A 269 -12.22 -15.48 17.35
N THR A 270 -13.13 -16.28 16.80
CA THR A 270 -14.31 -15.75 16.08
C THR A 270 -15.25 -14.98 17.01
N ASP A 271 -15.36 -15.35 18.28
CA ASP A 271 -16.24 -14.69 19.25
C ASP A 271 -15.64 -13.33 19.67
N THR A 272 -14.36 -13.30 20.00
CA THR A 272 -13.65 -12.04 20.34
C THR A 272 -13.69 -11.07 19.17
N PHE A 273 -13.40 -11.51 17.95
CA PHE A 273 -13.50 -10.65 16.77
C PHE A 273 -14.91 -10.09 16.58
N ASN A 274 -15.94 -10.92 16.73
CA ASN A 274 -17.33 -10.49 16.64
C ASN A 274 -17.71 -9.48 17.73
N LYS A 275 -17.22 -9.64 18.97
CA LYS A 275 -17.41 -8.66 20.05
C LYS A 275 -16.76 -7.32 19.73
N ARG A 276 -15.52 -7.31 19.21
CA ARG A 276 -14.84 -6.07 18.79
C ARG A 276 -15.59 -5.38 17.66
N ARG A 277 -16.00 -6.13 16.64
CA ARG A 277 -16.81 -5.62 15.54
C ARG A 277 -18.14 -5.05 16.02
N TRP A 278 -18.86 -5.78 16.86
CA TRP A 278 -20.15 -5.33 17.38
C TRP A 278 -20.00 -4.02 18.18
N THR A 279 -18.89 -3.89 18.92
CA THR A 279 -18.54 -2.63 19.60
C THR A 279 -18.32 -1.49 18.60
N LEU A 280 -17.64 -1.75 17.48
CA LEU A 280 -17.43 -0.74 16.43
C LEU A 280 -18.73 -0.34 15.73
N LEU A 281 -19.62 -1.30 15.45
CA LEU A 281 -20.93 -1.04 14.85
C LEU A 281 -21.85 -0.27 15.80
N SER A 282 -21.97 -0.72 17.05
CA SER A 282 -22.85 -0.09 18.05
C SER A 282 -22.41 1.32 18.41
N LYS A 283 -21.10 1.60 18.44
CA LYS A 283 -20.58 2.96 18.63
C LYS A 283 -20.65 3.82 17.36
N GLY A 284 -21.05 3.24 16.24
CA GLY A 284 -21.17 3.93 14.95
C GLY A 284 -19.83 4.31 14.34
N TYR A 285 -18.75 3.59 14.63
CA TYR A 285 -17.44 3.82 14.00
C TYR A 285 -17.33 3.16 12.64
N ILE A 286 -18.01 2.03 12.45
CA ILE A 286 -18.17 1.36 11.16
C ILE A 286 -19.65 1.17 10.87
N GLU A 287 -19.99 1.11 9.60
CA GLU A 287 -21.32 0.74 9.13
C GLU A 287 -21.24 -0.47 8.21
N ARG A 288 -22.34 -1.22 8.13
CA ARG A 288 -22.46 -2.35 7.23
C ARG A 288 -23.22 -1.92 5.99
N ASP A 289 -22.60 -2.08 4.84
CA ASP A 289 -23.23 -1.88 3.53
C ASP A 289 -23.28 -3.22 2.79
N GLY A 290 -24.37 -3.97 2.99
CA GLY A 290 -24.55 -5.31 2.43
C GLY A 290 -23.46 -6.31 2.89
N THR A 291 -22.58 -6.68 1.97
CA THR A 291 -21.44 -7.58 2.20
C THR A 291 -20.15 -6.85 2.59
N GLU A 292 -20.17 -5.52 2.60
CA GLU A 292 -19.01 -4.68 2.89
C GLU A 292 -19.15 -4.00 4.25
N VAL A 293 -18.01 -3.62 4.80
CA VAL A 293 -17.89 -2.82 6.01
C VAL A 293 -17.22 -1.51 5.64
N LYS A 294 -17.86 -0.39 5.99
CA LYS A 294 -17.40 0.96 5.67
C LYS A 294 -17.01 1.71 6.93
N LEU A 295 -15.94 2.49 6.83
CA LEU A 295 -15.52 3.40 7.89
C LEU A 295 -16.40 4.64 7.86
N THR A 296 -17.07 4.92 8.98
CA THR A 296 -17.88 6.13 9.11
C THR A 296 -16.99 7.36 9.36
N PRO A 297 -17.51 8.59 9.21
CA PRO A 297 -16.83 9.80 9.66
C PRO A 297 -16.34 9.71 11.12
N LYS A 298 -17.16 9.13 11.99
CA LYS A 298 -16.83 8.90 13.40
C LYS A 298 -15.68 7.89 13.58
N GLY A 299 -15.58 6.89 12.71
CA GLY A 299 -14.47 5.94 12.69
C GLY A 299 -13.14 6.58 12.29
N TYR A 300 -13.14 7.43 11.25
CA TYR A 300 -11.98 8.22 10.86
C TYR A 300 -11.51 9.15 11.99
N ALA A 301 -12.46 9.90 12.57
CA ALA A 301 -12.21 10.77 13.71
C ALA A 301 -11.56 10.04 14.89
N ARG A 302 -12.00 8.80 15.13
CA ARG A 302 -11.49 7.99 16.23
C ARG A 302 -10.07 7.48 15.99
N LEU A 303 -9.73 7.10 14.76
CA LEU A 303 -8.35 6.74 14.41
C LEU A 303 -7.40 7.92 14.63
N GLU A 304 -7.80 9.14 14.24
CA GLU A 304 -6.99 10.34 14.47
C GLU A 304 -6.77 10.61 15.97
N GLU A 305 -7.78 10.43 16.83
CA GLU A 305 -7.63 10.57 18.29
C GLU A 305 -6.62 9.58 18.89
N GLU A 306 -6.54 8.36 18.32
CA GLU A 306 -5.60 7.33 18.74
C GLU A 306 -4.20 7.50 18.08
N GLY A 307 -4.04 8.51 17.20
CA GLY A 307 -2.77 8.87 16.56
C GLY A 307 -2.53 8.25 15.18
N TYR A 308 -3.59 7.86 14.45
CA TYR A 308 -3.50 7.14 13.17
C TYR A 308 -4.28 7.77 12.01
#